data_AF-A0A257KLD4-F1
#
_entry.id   AF-A0A257KLD4-F1
#
_cell.length_a   1.000
_cell.length_b   1.000
_cell.length_c   1.000
_cell.angle_alpha   90.00
_cell.angle_beta   90.00
_cell.angle_gamma   90.00
#
_symmetry.space_group_name_H-M   'P 1'
#
loop_
_entity.id
_entity.type
_entity.pdbx_description
1 polymer ?
#
loop_
_entity_poly.entity_id
_entity_poly.type
_entity_poly.pdbx_seq_one_letter_code
_entity_poly.pdbx_strand_id
1 'polypeptide(L)'
;MKKSEYEGWLHAIGQIEIPADGLSLDRFARAMNILSMKADHAAIYLHRGKHLFRSQQNGHIRVFPFSHSTGRGRPRKHRAHASSLMPAQIIALLVDITPVAGSVAVLLARMPKGGWQDEPTRQAEIRRSIEVEARSMASMFRGFVERAGFPVKMVRSYLWMTFSANVMSAVAEIEPDLANGDAPLTETAPVTPKKIKANLPPHECIHTYVEAAGPFGIGAYEIASATRGRIKREEVIQIAEELASSGFLYIAEARASSRGPKGIRLYAMKHGKPEIGSDGRRLPQYTTAL
;
A
#
# COMPACT_ATOMS: atom_id res chain seq x y z
N MET A 1 -28.20 -31.86 -28.21
CA MET A 1 -27.89 -30.54 -28.81
C MET A 1 -28.32 -30.58 -30.27
N LYS A 2 -29.01 -29.56 -30.80
CA LYS A 2 -29.53 -29.60 -32.18
C LYS A 2 -28.37 -29.47 -33.16
N LYS A 3 -28.35 -30.26 -34.24
CA LYS A 3 -27.30 -30.26 -35.27
C LYS A 3 -27.02 -28.85 -35.83
N SER A 4 -28.07 -28.04 -35.95
CA SER A 4 -28.00 -26.63 -36.39
C SER A 4 -27.24 -25.70 -35.44
N GLU A 5 -27.23 -25.96 -34.13
CA GLU A 5 -26.53 -25.13 -33.14
C GLU A 5 -25.01 -25.34 -33.23
N TYR A 6 -24.59 -26.58 -33.51
CA TYR A 6 -23.19 -26.92 -33.73
C TYR A 6 -22.65 -26.34 -35.05
N GLU A 7 -23.42 -26.44 -36.13
CA GLU A 7 -23.08 -25.82 -37.42
C GLU A 7 -22.95 -24.29 -37.30
N GLY A 8 -23.81 -23.65 -36.50
CA GLY A 8 -23.68 -22.23 -36.17
C GLY A 8 -22.37 -21.89 -35.44
N TRP A 9 -21.93 -22.72 -34.51
CA TRP A 9 -20.64 -22.52 -33.82
C TRP A 9 -19.43 -22.75 -34.73
N LEU A 10 -19.50 -23.73 -35.63
CA LEU A 10 -18.45 -23.98 -36.62
C LEU A 10 -18.29 -22.83 -37.60
N HIS A 11 -19.41 -22.21 -38.01
CA HIS A 11 -19.35 -21.03 -38.85
C HIS A 11 -18.77 -19.83 -38.09
N ALA A 12 -19.24 -19.58 -36.86
CA ALA A 12 -18.79 -18.47 -36.04
C ALA A 12 -17.30 -18.53 -35.69
N ILE A 13 -16.77 -19.73 -35.37
CA ILE A 13 -15.35 -19.87 -35.01
C ILE A 13 -14.41 -19.55 -36.19
N GLY A 14 -14.84 -19.81 -37.42
CA GLY A 14 -14.08 -19.47 -38.63
C GLY A 14 -13.96 -17.97 -38.89
N GLN A 15 -14.80 -17.16 -38.25
CA GLN A 15 -14.82 -15.70 -38.39
C GLN A 15 -14.07 -14.97 -37.26
N ILE A 16 -13.54 -15.71 -36.28
CA ILE A 16 -12.91 -15.14 -35.09
C ILE A 16 -11.42 -15.40 -35.14
N GLU A 17 -10.65 -14.32 -35.07
CA GLU A 17 -9.22 -14.42 -34.80
C GLU A 17 -8.99 -14.69 -33.31
N ILE A 18 -8.57 -15.92 -33.00
CA ILE A 18 -8.16 -16.28 -31.65
C ILE A 18 -6.68 -15.87 -31.48
N PRO A 19 -6.33 -14.95 -30.56
CA PRO A 19 -4.95 -14.59 -30.31
C PRO A 19 -4.15 -15.79 -29.77
N ALA A 20 -2.85 -15.81 -30.07
CA ALA A 20 -1.92 -16.86 -29.61
C ALA A 20 -1.88 -17.01 -28.07
N ASP A 21 -2.09 -15.92 -27.33
CA ASP A 21 -2.14 -15.90 -25.85
C ASP A 21 -3.45 -16.47 -25.25
N GLY A 22 -4.41 -16.77 -26.12
CA GLY A 22 -5.72 -17.34 -25.79
C GLY A 22 -6.73 -16.32 -25.28
N LEU A 23 -8.00 -16.68 -25.37
CA LEU A 23 -9.14 -15.92 -24.87
C LEU A 23 -9.65 -16.53 -23.56
N SER A 24 -10.05 -15.68 -22.61
CA SER A 24 -10.89 -16.12 -21.49
C SER A 24 -12.27 -16.53 -22.00
N LEU A 25 -12.99 -17.34 -21.22
CA LEU A 25 -14.33 -17.80 -21.58
C LEU A 25 -15.30 -16.65 -21.90
N ASP A 26 -15.27 -15.55 -21.13
CA ASP A 26 -16.12 -14.38 -21.36
C ASP A 26 -15.78 -13.59 -22.62
N ARG A 27 -14.49 -13.54 -22.97
CA ARG A 27 -14.05 -12.91 -24.22
C ARG A 27 -14.39 -13.80 -25.42
N PHE A 28 -14.25 -15.12 -25.25
CA PHE A 28 -14.67 -16.11 -26.24
C PHE A 28 -16.18 -16.05 -26.50
N ALA A 29 -17.01 -15.97 -25.44
CA ALA A 29 -18.45 -15.83 -25.56
C ALA A 29 -18.86 -14.60 -26.38
N ARG A 30 -18.23 -13.46 -26.08
CA ARG A 30 -18.43 -12.20 -26.82
C ARG A 30 -17.98 -12.30 -28.26
N ALA A 31 -16.80 -12.88 -28.52
CA ALA A 31 -16.29 -13.05 -29.88
C ALA A 31 -17.19 -13.97 -30.72
N MET A 32 -17.72 -15.03 -30.11
CA MET A 32 -18.66 -15.98 -30.72
C MET A 32 -20.09 -15.46 -30.82
N ASN A 33 -20.39 -14.30 -30.24
CA ASN A 33 -21.74 -13.76 -30.08
C ASN A 33 -22.73 -14.80 -29.49
N ILE A 34 -22.30 -15.50 -28.45
CA ILE A 34 -23.11 -16.49 -27.72
C ILE A 34 -23.28 -16.10 -26.26
N LEU A 35 -24.34 -16.59 -25.63
CA LEU A 35 -24.58 -16.42 -24.19
C LEU A 35 -23.42 -17.03 -23.38
N SER A 36 -22.93 -16.33 -22.35
CA SER A 36 -21.80 -16.79 -21.51
C SER A 36 -22.02 -18.18 -20.91
N MET A 37 -23.27 -18.51 -20.54
CA MET A 37 -23.64 -19.84 -20.02
C MET A 37 -23.43 -20.98 -21.03
N LYS A 38 -23.42 -20.68 -22.33
CA LYS A 38 -23.18 -21.65 -23.41
C LYS A 38 -21.72 -21.70 -23.83
N ALA A 39 -20.87 -20.80 -23.34
CA ALA A 39 -19.51 -20.63 -23.84
C ALA A 39 -18.59 -21.81 -23.49
N ASP A 40 -18.67 -22.37 -22.28
CA ASP A 40 -17.90 -23.56 -21.93
C ASP A 40 -18.35 -24.78 -22.74
N HIS A 41 -19.66 -24.93 -22.91
CA HIS A 41 -20.22 -26.00 -23.73
C HIS A 41 -19.75 -25.90 -25.19
N ALA A 42 -19.85 -24.71 -25.79
CA ALA A 42 -19.36 -24.46 -27.15
C ALA A 42 -17.84 -24.71 -27.27
N ALA A 43 -17.04 -24.26 -26.30
CA ALA A 43 -15.60 -24.50 -26.26
C ALA A 43 -15.27 -25.99 -26.16
N ILE A 44 -16.01 -26.78 -25.36
CA ILE A 44 -15.82 -28.23 -25.26
C ILE A 44 -16.07 -28.91 -26.61
N TYR A 45 -17.17 -28.56 -27.31
CA TYR A 45 -17.49 -29.17 -28.60
C TYR A 45 -16.49 -28.79 -29.69
N LEU A 46 -16.12 -27.52 -29.80
CA LEU A 46 -15.16 -27.06 -30.80
C LEU A 46 -13.74 -27.58 -30.50
N HIS A 47 -13.41 -27.82 -29.22
CA HIS A 47 -12.19 -28.49 -28.83
C HIS A 47 -12.14 -29.95 -29.29
N ARG A 48 -13.22 -30.71 -29.03
CA ARG A 48 -13.35 -32.11 -29.50
C ARG A 48 -13.33 -32.20 -31.03
N GLY A 49 -13.92 -31.22 -31.71
CA GLY A 49 -13.90 -31.08 -33.17
C GLY A 49 -12.57 -30.59 -33.74
N LYS A 50 -11.54 -30.37 -32.92
CA LYS A 50 -10.21 -29.90 -33.37
C LYS A 50 -10.24 -28.53 -34.08
N HIS A 51 -11.20 -27.68 -33.77
CA HIS A 51 -11.28 -26.31 -34.29
C HIS A 51 -10.59 -25.29 -33.37
N LEU A 52 -10.50 -25.60 -32.09
CA LEU A 52 -9.79 -24.81 -31.09
C LEU A 52 -9.17 -25.69 -30.00
N PHE A 53 -8.35 -25.11 -29.14
CA PHE A 53 -7.79 -25.80 -27.97
C PHE A 53 -8.31 -25.19 -26.68
N ARG A 54 -8.98 -25.99 -25.83
CA ARG A 54 -9.45 -25.58 -24.51
C ARG A 54 -8.46 -26.04 -23.44
N SER A 55 -7.98 -25.13 -22.61
CA SER A 55 -7.16 -25.42 -21.43
C SER A 55 -7.88 -24.98 -20.17
N GLN A 56 -7.83 -25.80 -19.13
CA GLN A 56 -8.35 -25.47 -17.81
C GLN A 56 -7.22 -25.58 -16.79
N GLN A 57 -6.92 -24.49 -16.07
CA GLN A 57 -5.93 -24.45 -15.00
C GLN A 57 -6.51 -23.70 -13.80
N ASN A 58 -6.42 -24.28 -12.60
CA ASN A 58 -6.88 -23.66 -11.35
C ASN A 58 -8.31 -23.07 -11.43
N GLY A 59 -9.22 -23.75 -12.14
CA GLY A 59 -10.60 -23.27 -12.35
C GLY A 59 -10.77 -22.23 -13.45
N HIS A 60 -9.69 -21.70 -14.03
CA HIS A 60 -9.73 -20.76 -15.15
C HIS A 60 -9.67 -21.48 -16.49
N ILE A 61 -10.64 -21.20 -17.36
CA ILE A 61 -10.73 -21.77 -18.70
C ILE A 61 -10.24 -20.74 -19.73
N ARG A 62 -9.33 -21.19 -20.60
CA ARG A 62 -8.84 -20.43 -21.75
C ARG A 62 -9.00 -21.21 -23.05
N VAL A 63 -9.28 -20.47 -24.12
CA VAL A 63 -9.45 -20.98 -25.49
C VAL A 63 -8.29 -20.47 -26.34
N PHE A 64 -7.62 -21.36 -27.05
CA PHE A 64 -6.46 -21.10 -27.90
C PHE A 64 -6.73 -21.53 -29.34
N PRO A 65 -5.97 -21.01 -30.32
CA PRO A 65 -5.99 -21.55 -31.68
C PRO A 65 -5.67 -23.04 -31.69
N PHE A 66 -6.27 -23.80 -32.61
CA PHE A 66 -5.96 -25.23 -32.71
C PHE A 66 -4.49 -25.50 -33.07
N SER A 67 -3.81 -24.57 -33.74
CA SER A 67 -2.36 -24.65 -34.01
C SER A 67 -1.48 -24.73 -32.75
N HIS A 68 -2.01 -24.35 -31.58
CA HIS A 68 -1.34 -24.51 -30.28
C HIS A 68 -1.61 -25.88 -29.62
N SER A 69 -2.44 -26.73 -30.23
CA SER A 69 -2.63 -28.12 -29.84
C SER A 69 -1.34 -28.89 -30.05
N THR A 70 -0.59 -29.17 -28.98
CA THR A 70 0.42 -30.22 -29.06
C THR A 70 -0.31 -31.54 -28.93
N GLY A 71 0.08 -32.55 -29.72
CA GLY A 71 -0.53 -33.88 -29.72
C GLY A 71 -0.55 -34.61 -28.36
N ARG A 72 -0.08 -33.98 -27.27
CA ARG A 72 -0.22 -34.41 -25.88
C ARG A 72 -0.49 -33.22 -24.96
N GLY A 73 -1.63 -32.55 -25.12
CA GLY A 73 -2.28 -31.72 -24.10
C GLY A 73 -1.46 -30.59 -23.45
N ARG A 74 -0.28 -30.26 -23.98
CA ARG A 74 0.65 -29.31 -23.37
C ARG A 74 0.98 -28.24 -24.38
N PRO A 75 0.33 -27.07 -24.37
CA PRO A 75 0.66 -26.01 -25.31
C PRO A 75 2.18 -25.89 -25.42
N ARG A 76 2.71 -25.83 -26.66
CA ARG A 76 4.11 -25.42 -26.85
C ARG A 76 4.23 -24.17 -25.99
N LYS A 77 5.20 -24.15 -25.08
CA LYS A 77 5.58 -22.93 -24.38
C LYS A 77 5.99 -21.94 -25.48
N HIS A 78 5.01 -21.28 -26.11
CA HIS A 78 5.16 -19.88 -26.36
C HIS A 78 5.66 -19.39 -25.02
N ARG A 79 6.89 -18.88 -25.03
CA ARG A 79 7.28 -17.91 -24.04
C ARG A 79 6.13 -16.92 -24.11
N ALA A 80 5.12 -17.09 -23.26
CA ALA A 80 4.40 -15.98 -22.72
C ALA A 80 5.55 -15.05 -22.42
N HIS A 81 5.65 -13.93 -23.15
CA HIS A 81 6.52 -12.85 -22.75
C HIS A 81 6.29 -12.79 -21.26
N ALA A 82 7.28 -13.23 -20.47
CA ALA A 82 7.06 -13.48 -19.06
C ALA A 82 6.45 -12.19 -18.58
N SER A 83 5.15 -12.20 -18.26
CA SER A 83 4.41 -10.97 -17.98
C SER A 83 5.19 -10.38 -16.83
N SER A 84 5.97 -9.33 -17.09
CA SER A 84 7.28 -9.12 -16.46
C SER A 84 7.20 -9.58 -15.01
N LEU A 85 7.80 -10.74 -14.71
CA LEU A 85 7.68 -11.32 -13.37
C LEU A 85 7.99 -10.17 -12.42
N MET A 86 7.01 -9.83 -11.58
CA MET A 86 7.14 -8.67 -10.71
C MET A 86 8.51 -8.75 -10.03
N PRO A 87 9.34 -7.70 -10.09
CA PRO A 87 10.68 -7.76 -9.55
C PRO A 87 10.66 -8.31 -8.13
N ALA A 88 11.56 -9.25 -7.81
CA ALA A 88 11.56 -9.93 -6.51
C ALA A 88 11.59 -8.95 -5.32
N GLN A 89 12.25 -7.80 -5.49
CA GLN A 89 12.28 -6.72 -4.51
C GLN A 89 10.90 -6.08 -4.29
N ILE A 90 10.11 -5.91 -5.35
CA ILE A 90 8.72 -5.42 -5.26
C ILE A 90 7.84 -6.48 -4.59
N ILE A 91 8.03 -7.77 -4.92
CA ILE A 91 7.33 -8.85 -4.22
C ILE A 91 7.62 -8.80 -2.71
N ALA A 92 8.89 -8.64 -2.32
CA ALA A 92 9.27 -8.51 -0.91
C ALA A 92 8.59 -7.31 -0.24
N LEU A 93 8.57 -6.14 -0.88
CA LEU A 93 7.84 -4.97 -0.38
C LEU A 93 6.35 -5.29 -0.17
N LEU A 94 5.70 -5.94 -1.15
CA LEU A 94 4.28 -6.26 -1.03
C LEU A 94 4.02 -7.25 0.09
N VAL A 95 4.89 -8.24 0.28
CA VAL A 95 4.82 -9.16 1.42
C VAL A 95 4.93 -8.40 2.75
N ASP A 96 5.85 -7.45 2.86
CA ASP A 96 6.02 -6.62 4.06
C ASP A 96 4.82 -5.71 4.33
N ILE A 97 4.20 -5.17 3.27
CA ILE A 97 3.02 -4.30 3.37
C ILE A 97 1.73 -5.09 3.65
N THR A 98 1.67 -6.37 3.28
CA THR A 98 0.45 -7.19 3.36
C THR A 98 -0.21 -7.20 4.75
N PRO A 99 0.52 -7.39 5.88
CA PRO A 99 -0.08 -7.34 7.21
C PRO A 99 -0.75 -6.00 7.51
N VAL A 100 -0.11 -4.89 7.11
CA VAL A 100 -0.59 -3.54 7.36
C VAL A 100 -1.84 -3.24 6.52
N ALA A 101 -1.81 -3.58 5.23
CA ALA A 101 -2.98 -3.48 4.36
C ALA A 101 -4.14 -4.37 4.86
N GLY A 102 -3.84 -5.55 5.40
CA GLY A 102 -4.79 -6.43 6.05
C GLY A 102 -5.43 -5.81 7.29
N SER A 103 -4.65 -5.17 8.16
CA SER A 103 -5.15 -4.42 9.32
C SER A 103 -6.12 -3.31 8.89
N VAL A 104 -5.76 -2.53 7.86
CA VAL A 104 -6.65 -1.49 7.32
C VAL A 104 -7.95 -2.09 6.80
N ALA A 105 -7.90 -3.21 6.05
CA ALA A 105 -9.10 -3.88 5.56
C ALA A 105 -10.03 -4.31 6.69
N VAL A 106 -9.49 -4.87 7.77
CA VAL A 106 -10.25 -5.28 8.96
C VAL A 106 -10.86 -4.08 9.67
N LEU A 107 -10.10 -2.99 9.82
CA LEU A 107 -10.56 -1.75 10.45
C LEU A 107 -11.71 -1.10 9.66
N LEU A 108 -11.58 -1.05 8.32
CA LEU A 108 -12.65 -0.57 7.44
C LEU A 108 -13.91 -1.44 7.55
N ALA A 109 -13.77 -2.76 7.61
CA ALA A 109 -14.90 -3.66 7.78
C ALA A 109 -15.60 -3.51 9.13
N ARG A 110 -14.86 -3.11 10.18
CA ARG A 110 -15.37 -2.86 11.54
C ARG A 110 -15.90 -1.44 11.74
N MET A 111 -15.75 -0.56 10.76
CA MET A 111 -16.24 0.81 10.85
C MET A 111 -17.77 0.78 11.01
N PRO A 112 -18.33 1.44 12.05
CA PRO A 112 -19.78 1.54 12.24
C PRO A 112 -20.45 2.07 10.96
N LYS A 113 -21.46 1.34 10.47
CA LYS A 113 -22.24 1.72 9.28
C LYS A 113 -23.42 2.64 9.59
N GLY A 114 -23.57 3.03 10.85
CA GLY A 114 -24.64 3.91 11.32
C GLY A 114 -24.46 5.35 10.86
N GLY A 115 -25.49 6.18 11.08
CA GLY A 115 -25.47 7.59 10.73
C GLY A 115 -24.37 8.36 11.49
N TRP A 116 -24.20 9.64 11.18
CA TRP A 116 -23.24 10.54 11.87
C TRP A 116 -23.39 10.63 13.40
N GLN A 117 -24.45 10.03 13.97
CA GLN A 117 -24.75 9.96 15.40
C GLN A 117 -24.33 8.64 16.08
N ASP A 118 -24.01 7.59 15.30
CA ASP A 118 -23.73 6.27 15.86
C ASP A 118 -22.23 6.10 16.16
N GLU A 119 -21.90 6.07 17.45
CA GLU A 119 -20.57 5.77 18.01
C GLU A 119 -19.40 6.64 17.48
N PRO A 120 -19.46 7.99 17.62
CA PRO A 120 -18.42 8.89 17.09
C PRO A 120 -17.02 8.62 17.67
N THR A 121 -16.94 8.21 18.94
CA THR A 121 -15.68 7.85 19.61
C THR A 121 -15.01 6.65 18.94
N ARG A 122 -15.77 5.59 18.65
CA ARG A 122 -15.25 4.38 18.02
C ARG A 122 -14.89 4.62 16.55
N GLN A 123 -15.66 5.43 15.83
CA GLN A 123 -15.29 5.86 14.48
C GLN A 123 -13.96 6.62 14.47
N ALA A 124 -13.76 7.52 15.44
CA ALA A 124 -12.51 8.26 15.58
C ALA A 124 -11.33 7.34 15.93
N GLU A 125 -11.52 6.35 16.80
CA GLU A 125 -10.49 5.34 17.14
C GLU A 125 -10.10 4.47 15.95
N ILE A 126 -11.07 4.00 15.17
CA ILE A 126 -10.81 3.21 13.96
C ILE A 126 -10.09 4.06 12.92
N ARG A 127 -10.53 5.31 12.69
CA ARG A 127 -9.84 6.24 11.78
C ARG A 127 -8.40 6.50 12.22
N ARG A 128 -8.14 6.76 13.51
CA ARG A 128 -6.78 6.90 14.04
C ARG A 128 -5.93 5.65 13.81
N SER A 129 -6.52 4.46 13.98
CA SER A 129 -5.81 3.21 13.73
C SER A 129 -5.46 3.06 12.26
N ILE A 130 -6.38 3.39 11.35
CA ILE A 130 -6.11 3.42 9.90
C ILE A 130 -5.02 4.45 9.57
N GLU A 131 -5.01 5.63 10.20
CA GLU A 131 -3.96 6.64 9.99
C GLU A 131 -2.57 6.13 10.37
N VAL A 132 -2.44 5.39 11.48
CA VAL A 132 -1.16 4.80 11.90
C VAL A 132 -0.68 3.78 10.87
N GLU A 133 -1.57 2.91 10.41
CA GLU A 133 -1.23 1.89 9.42
C GLU A 133 -0.91 2.50 8.05
N ALA A 134 -1.66 3.52 7.61
CA ALA A 134 -1.39 4.25 6.38
C ALA A 134 0.00 4.90 6.40
N ARG A 135 0.39 5.53 7.51
CA ARG A 135 1.75 6.08 7.71
C ARG A 135 2.82 5.01 7.69
N SER A 136 2.55 3.85 8.27
CA SER A 136 3.46 2.71 8.23
C SER A 136 3.68 2.24 6.79
N MET A 137 2.61 2.10 6.00
CA MET A 137 2.70 1.79 4.56
C MET A 137 3.50 2.84 3.80
N ALA A 138 3.25 4.13 4.05
CA ALA A 138 3.96 5.21 3.38
C ALA A 138 5.45 5.20 3.71
N SER A 139 5.81 4.94 4.97
CA SER A 139 7.22 4.82 5.40
C SER A 139 7.92 3.64 4.71
N MET A 140 7.29 2.45 4.66
CA MET A 140 7.83 1.28 3.95
C MET A 140 8.00 1.54 2.46
N PHE A 141 6.99 2.16 1.84
CA PHE A 141 7.03 2.53 0.42
C PHE A 141 8.13 3.52 0.09
N ARG A 142 8.22 4.65 0.83
CA ARG A 142 9.26 5.66 0.60
C ARG A 142 10.66 5.07 0.81
N GLY A 143 10.86 4.36 1.92
CA GLY A 143 12.13 3.70 2.21
C GLY A 143 12.51 2.65 1.17
N PHE A 144 11.53 2.01 0.53
CA PHE A 144 11.79 1.11 -0.60
C PHE A 144 12.20 1.88 -1.86
N VAL A 145 11.44 2.90 -2.26
CA VAL A 145 11.72 3.69 -3.47
C VAL A 145 13.10 4.33 -3.38
N GLU A 146 13.45 4.90 -2.23
CA GLU A 146 14.78 5.50 -1.98
C GLU A 146 15.92 4.48 -2.12
N ARG A 147 15.74 3.23 -1.66
CA ARG A 147 16.80 2.20 -1.69
C ARG A 147 16.88 1.44 -3.00
N ALA A 148 15.74 1.16 -3.62
CA ALA A 148 15.63 0.22 -4.73
C ALA A 148 15.69 0.90 -6.10
N GLY A 149 15.54 2.23 -6.16
CA GLY A 149 15.68 3.01 -7.40
C GLY A 149 14.60 2.72 -8.45
N PHE A 150 13.50 2.07 -8.08
CA PHE A 150 12.38 1.85 -8.99
C PHE A 150 11.59 3.14 -9.22
N PRO A 151 11.00 3.34 -10.42
CA PRO A 151 10.10 4.47 -10.66
C PRO A 151 8.91 4.45 -9.69
N VAL A 152 8.64 5.59 -9.05
CA VAL A 152 7.52 5.78 -8.09
C VAL A 152 6.20 5.26 -8.65
N LYS A 153 5.87 5.63 -9.91
CA LYS A 153 4.69 5.17 -10.64
C LYS A 153 4.57 3.65 -10.68
N MET A 154 5.68 2.97 -10.95
CA MET A 154 5.71 1.52 -11.11
C MET A 154 5.36 0.84 -9.78
N VAL A 155 6.01 1.27 -8.70
CA VAL A 155 5.77 0.70 -7.37
C VAL A 155 4.33 0.96 -6.91
N ARG A 156 3.79 2.17 -7.13
CA ARG A 156 2.38 2.50 -6.88
C ARG A 156 1.43 1.61 -7.67
N SER A 157 1.71 1.40 -8.95
CA SER A 157 0.88 0.54 -9.81
C SER A 157 0.81 -0.88 -9.26
N TYR A 158 1.91 -1.42 -8.75
CA TYR A 158 1.93 -2.74 -8.11
C TYR A 158 1.18 -2.77 -6.79
N LEU A 159 1.24 -1.71 -5.96
CA LEU A 159 0.43 -1.61 -4.74
C LEU A 159 -1.07 -1.66 -5.06
N TRP A 160 -1.52 -0.83 -6.00
CA TRP A 160 -2.92 -0.74 -6.42
C TRP A 160 -3.43 -1.96 -7.21
N MET A 161 -2.54 -2.73 -7.82
CA MET A 161 -2.87 -4.02 -8.44
C MET A 161 -3.00 -5.14 -7.39
N THR A 162 -2.26 -5.05 -6.29
CA THR A 162 -2.16 -6.14 -5.30
C THR A 162 -3.21 -6.02 -4.20
N PHE A 163 -3.46 -4.80 -3.71
CA PHE A 163 -4.39 -4.54 -2.62
C PHE A 163 -5.73 -4.02 -3.14
N SER A 164 -6.80 -4.25 -2.36
CA SER A 164 -8.14 -3.85 -2.79
C SER A 164 -8.27 -2.33 -2.91
N ALA A 165 -9.08 -1.88 -3.87
CA ALA A 165 -9.30 -0.45 -4.12
C ALA A 165 -9.82 0.28 -2.88
N ASN A 166 -10.70 -0.33 -2.09
CA ASN A 166 -11.21 0.28 -0.85
C ASN A 166 -10.10 0.55 0.17
N VAL A 167 -9.14 -0.36 0.31
CA VAL A 167 -8.00 -0.19 1.22
C VAL A 167 -7.06 0.90 0.70
N MET A 168 -6.69 0.81 -0.58
CA MET A 168 -5.75 1.77 -1.17
C MET A 168 -6.32 3.18 -1.23
N SER A 169 -7.62 3.35 -1.50
CA SER A 169 -8.28 4.66 -1.45
C SER A 169 -8.26 5.25 -0.04
N ALA A 170 -8.63 4.48 0.99
CA ALA A 170 -8.61 4.95 2.38
C ALA A 170 -7.20 5.33 2.84
N VAL A 171 -6.19 4.57 2.42
CA VAL A 171 -4.78 4.86 2.71
C VAL A 171 -4.31 6.11 1.96
N ALA A 172 -4.66 6.26 0.67
CA ALA A 172 -4.27 7.40 -0.14
C ALA A 172 -4.93 8.72 0.28
N GLU A 173 -6.14 8.68 0.85
CA GLU A 173 -6.80 9.85 1.44
C GLU A 173 -6.01 10.43 2.63
N ILE A 174 -5.29 9.57 3.36
CA ILE A 174 -4.48 9.94 4.52
C ILE A 174 -3.05 10.27 4.09
N GLU A 175 -2.47 9.43 3.23
CA GLU A 175 -1.11 9.53 2.74
C GLU A 175 -1.11 9.65 1.19
N PRO A 176 -1.15 10.88 0.65
CA PRO A 176 -1.24 11.12 -0.80
C PRO A 176 -0.10 10.52 -1.61
N ASP A 177 1.05 10.27 -0.98
CA ASP A 177 2.20 9.61 -1.59
C ASP A 177 1.92 8.20 -2.08
N LEU A 178 0.89 7.54 -1.56
CA LEU A 178 0.44 6.22 -1.97
C LEU A 178 -0.70 6.25 -3.01
N ALA A 179 -1.16 7.44 -3.39
CA ALA A 179 -2.17 7.59 -4.43
C ALA A 179 -1.68 7.03 -5.77
N ASN A 180 -2.60 6.47 -6.57
CA ASN A 180 -2.25 5.95 -7.88
C ASN A 180 -1.81 7.09 -8.81
N GLY A 181 -0.83 6.81 -9.68
CA GLY A 181 -0.34 7.77 -10.67
C GLY A 181 1.07 8.32 -10.40
N ASP A 182 1.37 9.43 -11.07
CA ASP A 182 2.76 9.87 -11.34
C ASP A 182 3.17 11.09 -10.52
N ALA A 183 2.31 11.52 -9.59
CA ALA A 183 2.59 12.68 -8.76
C ALA A 183 3.94 12.50 -8.03
N PRO A 184 4.80 13.53 -7.97
CA PRO A 184 6.04 13.44 -7.21
C PRO A 184 5.75 13.11 -5.74
N LEU A 185 6.69 12.45 -5.07
CA LEU A 185 6.58 12.23 -3.62
C LEU A 185 6.56 13.60 -2.94
N THR A 186 5.72 13.75 -1.93
CA THR A 186 5.65 14.99 -1.16
C THR A 186 6.97 15.19 -0.43
N GLU A 187 7.64 16.34 -0.64
CA GLU A 187 9.01 16.65 -0.16
C GLU A 187 9.22 16.60 1.36
N THR A 188 8.20 16.29 2.14
CA THR A 188 8.28 16.26 3.60
C THR A 188 7.51 15.06 4.14
N ALA A 189 8.22 13.99 4.50
CA ALA A 189 7.79 13.17 5.63
C ALA A 189 8.64 13.58 6.85
N PRO A 190 8.04 13.63 8.04
CA PRO A 190 8.82 13.66 9.26
C PRO A 190 9.71 12.41 9.27
N VAL A 191 11.01 12.62 9.45
CA VAL A 191 12.01 11.55 9.57
C VAL A 191 11.52 10.59 10.64
N THR A 192 11.11 9.38 10.23
CA THR A 192 10.83 8.32 11.21
C THR A 192 12.16 8.00 11.86
N PRO A 193 12.34 8.23 13.17
CA PRO A 193 13.65 8.12 13.79
C PRO A 193 14.16 6.69 13.61
N LYS A 194 15.35 6.54 13.00
CA LYS A 194 16.03 5.25 12.89
C LYS A 194 16.23 4.68 14.29
N LYS A 195 15.95 3.38 14.45
CA LYS A 195 16.07 2.68 15.75
C LYS A 195 17.48 2.85 16.31
N ILE A 196 17.59 3.50 17.47
CA ILE A 196 18.88 3.72 18.15
C ILE A 196 19.27 2.45 18.93
N LYS A 197 20.58 2.20 19.07
CA LYS A 197 21.16 0.99 19.69
C LYS A 197 20.51 0.64 21.04
N ALA A 198 20.32 -0.67 21.28
CA ALA A 198 19.50 -1.23 22.35
C ALA A 198 19.97 -0.94 23.80
N ASN A 199 21.18 -0.40 24.02
CA ASN A 199 21.82 -0.36 25.35
C ASN A 199 22.13 1.05 25.88
N LEU A 200 21.55 2.11 25.32
CA LEU A 200 21.73 3.45 25.91
C LEU A 200 20.90 3.62 27.21
N PRO A 201 21.45 4.31 28.23
CA PRO A 201 20.68 4.82 29.36
C PRO A 201 19.48 5.67 28.92
N PRO A 202 18.40 5.77 29.71
CA PRO A 202 17.19 6.52 29.33
C PRO A 202 17.45 7.96 28.87
N HIS A 203 18.27 8.73 29.61
CA HIS A 203 18.64 10.11 29.26
C HIS A 203 19.33 10.21 27.90
N GLU A 204 20.37 9.40 27.66
CA GLU A 204 21.09 9.38 26.39
C GLU A 204 20.20 8.89 25.24
N CYS A 205 19.33 7.92 25.51
CA CYS A 205 18.39 7.38 24.54
C CYS A 205 17.41 8.46 24.06
N ILE A 206 16.78 9.18 25.00
CA ILE A 206 15.86 10.27 24.71
C ILE A 206 16.58 11.40 23.97
N HIS A 207 17.74 11.86 24.48
CA HIS A 207 18.53 12.90 23.82
C HIS A 207 18.86 12.53 22.36
N THR A 208 19.30 11.29 22.12
CA THR A 208 19.64 10.84 20.77
C THR A 208 18.41 10.78 19.85
N TYR A 209 17.24 10.40 20.36
CA TYR A 209 15.99 10.45 19.57
C TYR A 209 15.60 11.88 19.20
N VAL A 210 15.77 12.82 20.12
CA VAL A 210 15.50 14.25 19.90
C VAL A 210 16.46 14.83 18.85
N GLU A 211 17.75 14.51 18.98
CA GLU A 211 18.78 14.90 18.01
C GLU A 211 18.54 14.33 16.61
N ALA A 212 18.10 13.07 16.52
CA ALA A 212 17.81 12.40 15.26
C ALA A 212 16.54 12.91 14.57
N ALA A 213 15.58 13.43 15.33
CA ALA A 213 14.37 14.06 14.79
C ALA A 213 14.67 15.40 14.10
N GLY A 214 15.74 16.08 14.54
CA GLY A 214 16.27 17.30 13.93
C GLY A 214 15.42 18.56 14.24
N PRO A 215 15.19 19.46 13.27
CA PRO A 215 14.07 20.42 13.34
C PRO A 215 12.76 19.60 13.46
N PHE A 216 11.53 20.10 13.44
CA PHE A 216 10.30 19.25 13.61
C PHE A 216 10.11 18.57 14.99
N GLY A 217 11.19 18.21 15.70
CA GLY A 217 11.15 17.58 17.01
C GLY A 217 10.48 16.19 16.99
N ILE A 218 10.35 15.60 18.17
CA ILE A 218 9.75 14.27 18.37
C ILE A 218 8.83 14.26 19.58
N GLY A 219 7.70 13.56 19.48
CA GLY A 219 6.74 13.41 20.56
C GLY A 219 7.19 12.38 21.60
N ALA A 220 6.83 12.60 22.86
CA ALA A 220 7.14 11.64 23.94
C ALA A 220 6.55 10.24 23.66
N TYR A 221 5.36 10.17 23.05
CA TYR A 221 4.73 8.90 22.66
C TYR A 221 5.51 8.20 21.53
N GLU A 222 6.13 8.95 20.64
CA GLU A 222 6.92 8.41 19.51
C GLU A 222 8.19 7.75 20.04
N ILE A 223 8.83 8.36 21.05
CA ILE A 223 9.98 7.77 21.75
C ILE A 223 9.57 6.51 22.53
N ALA A 224 8.48 6.57 23.29
CA ALA A 224 7.99 5.40 24.04
C ALA A 224 7.68 4.22 23.10
N SER A 225 7.06 4.51 21.94
CA SER A 225 6.80 3.51 20.89
C SER A 225 8.09 2.97 20.26
N ALA A 226 9.04 3.86 19.91
CA ALA A 226 10.32 3.48 19.32
C ALA A 226 11.18 2.60 20.26
N THR A 227 11.06 2.81 21.56
CA THR A 227 11.71 1.97 22.59
C THR A 227 10.92 0.72 22.96
N ARG A 228 9.80 0.43 22.29
CA ARG A 228 8.90 -0.71 22.54
C ARG A 228 8.42 -0.78 24.00
N GLY A 229 8.18 0.38 24.62
CA GLY A 229 7.73 0.48 26.00
C GLY A 229 8.81 0.24 27.06
N ARG A 230 10.09 0.11 26.68
CA ARG A 230 11.21 0.07 27.64
C ARG A 230 11.26 1.33 28.50
N ILE A 231 10.98 2.48 27.89
CA ILE A 231 10.84 3.76 28.57
C ILE A 231 9.37 4.18 28.41
N LYS A 232 8.67 4.34 29.53
CA LYS A 232 7.25 4.72 29.49
C LYS A 232 7.10 6.19 29.08
N ARG A 233 5.92 6.55 28.55
CA ARG A 233 5.67 7.93 28.11
C ARG A 233 5.86 8.94 29.24
N GLU A 234 5.39 8.61 30.43
CA GLU A 234 5.49 9.45 31.63
C GLU A 234 6.95 9.67 32.02
N GLU A 235 7.76 8.61 31.93
CA GLU A 235 9.20 8.63 32.18
C GLU A 235 9.95 9.46 31.12
N VAL A 236 9.54 9.38 29.84
CA VAL A 236 10.08 10.25 28.79
C VAL A 236 9.80 11.73 29.09
N ILE A 237 8.60 12.05 29.58
CA ILE A 237 8.23 13.42 29.93
C ILE A 237 9.07 13.93 31.11
N GLN A 238 9.20 13.13 32.17
CA GLN A 238 10.00 13.49 33.34
C GLN A 238 11.47 13.76 32.96
N ILE A 239 12.10 12.84 32.21
CA ILE A 239 13.48 13.01 31.76
C ILE A 239 13.61 14.20 30.80
N ALA A 240 12.61 14.45 29.96
CA ALA A 240 12.62 15.61 29.09
C ALA A 240 12.59 16.93 29.88
N GLU A 241 11.81 17.01 30.96
CA GLU A 241 11.76 18.18 31.85
C GLU A 241 13.11 18.43 32.53
N GLU A 242 13.81 17.38 32.97
CA GLU A 242 15.17 17.46 33.51
C GLU A 242 16.16 17.99 32.46
N LEU A 243 16.13 17.43 31.24
CA LEU A 243 16.98 17.84 30.12
C LEU A 243 16.69 19.27 29.66
N ALA A 244 15.41 19.68 29.69
CA ALA A 244 15.00 21.05 29.37
C ALA A 244 15.51 22.05 30.41
N SER A 245 15.38 21.70 31.70
CA SER A 245 15.87 22.51 32.82
C SER A 245 17.40 22.68 32.77
N SER A 246 18.10 21.68 32.26
CA SER A 246 19.56 21.68 32.05
C SER A 246 19.98 22.34 30.74
N GLY A 247 19.03 22.82 29.92
CA GLY A 247 19.30 23.54 28.68
C GLY A 247 19.62 22.69 27.46
N PHE A 248 19.39 21.37 27.48
CA PHE A 248 19.70 20.50 26.33
C PHE A 248 18.59 20.45 25.26
N LEU A 249 17.34 20.72 25.64
CA LEU A 249 16.21 20.67 24.72
C LEU A 249 15.11 21.68 25.07
N TYR A 250 14.24 21.95 24.10
CA TYR A 250 12.99 22.67 24.30
C TYR A 250 11.80 21.71 24.32
N ILE A 251 10.83 22.00 25.19
CA ILE A 251 9.55 21.30 25.24
C ILE A 251 8.48 22.27 24.71
N ALA A 252 7.63 21.79 23.80
CA ALA A 252 6.47 22.55 23.36
C ALA A 252 5.28 21.62 23.07
N GLU A 253 4.08 22.15 23.26
CA GLU A 253 2.86 21.47 22.87
C GLU A 253 2.60 21.71 21.38
N ALA A 254 2.78 20.68 20.56
CA ALA A 254 2.75 20.81 19.11
C ALA A 254 2.18 19.56 18.42
N ARG A 255 1.67 19.74 17.21
CA ARG A 255 1.16 18.67 16.33
C ARG A 255 2.28 18.15 15.45
N ALA A 256 2.28 16.84 15.19
CA ALA A 256 3.16 16.21 14.21
C ALA A 256 2.72 16.50 12.76
N SER A 257 1.42 16.73 12.53
CA SER A 257 0.84 16.90 11.20
C SER A 257 -0.39 17.80 11.24
N SER A 258 -0.92 18.12 10.05
CA SER A 258 -2.10 18.97 9.84
C SER A 258 -3.35 18.55 10.60
N ARG A 259 -3.53 17.24 10.79
CA ARG A 259 -4.71 16.64 11.43
C ARG A 259 -4.38 15.88 12.72
N GLY A 260 -3.10 15.73 13.08
CA GLY A 260 -2.66 14.97 14.26
C GLY A 260 -2.94 15.71 15.58
N PRO A 261 -3.13 15.00 16.72
CA PRO A 261 -3.40 15.64 18.01
C PRO A 261 -2.23 16.51 18.48
N LYS A 262 -2.54 17.56 19.26
CA LYS A 262 -1.52 18.30 20.01
C LYS A 262 -0.94 17.38 21.08
N GLY A 263 0.37 17.46 21.28
CA GLY A 263 1.05 16.70 22.33
C GLY A 263 2.42 17.28 22.64
N ILE A 264 3.01 16.80 23.73
CA ILE A 264 4.35 17.20 24.16
C ILE A 264 5.35 16.71 23.11
N ARG A 265 6.00 17.66 22.43
CA ARG A 265 7.11 17.44 21.50
C ARG A 265 8.38 18.07 22.07
N LEU A 266 9.47 17.35 21.84
CA LEU A 266 10.82 17.66 22.28
C LEU A 266 11.65 18.11 21.08
N TYR A 267 12.40 19.19 21.23
CA TYR A 267 13.19 19.80 20.17
C TYR A 267 14.62 20.00 20.66
N ALA A 268 15.62 19.61 19.87
CA ALA A 268 17.01 19.82 20.26
C ALA A 268 17.33 21.32 20.29
N MET A 269 18.08 21.77 21.30
CA MET A 269 18.43 23.18 21.48
C MET A 269 19.16 23.76 20.25
N LYS A 270 20.02 22.96 19.61
CA LYS A 270 20.80 23.34 18.42
C LYS A 270 19.96 23.79 17.22
N HIS A 271 18.67 23.46 17.19
CA HIS A 271 17.73 23.85 16.12
C HIS A 271 16.90 25.09 16.48
N GLY A 272 17.28 25.80 17.54
CA GLY A 272 16.60 26.98 18.03
C GLY A 272 15.26 26.67 18.68
N LYS A 273 14.73 27.65 19.41
CA LYS A 273 13.43 27.54 20.07
C LYS A 273 12.33 27.31 19.02
N PRO A 274 11.44 26.32 19.20
CA PRO A 274 10.35 26.09 18.27
C PRO A 274 9.30 27.20 18.40
N GLU A 275 8.95 27.83 17.29
CA GLU A 275 7.79 28.71 17.21
C GLU A 275 6.57 27.88 16.81
N ILE A 276 5.52 27.90 17.63
CA ILE A 276 4.31 27.11 17.39
C ILE A 276 3.17 28.04 16.98
N GLY A 277 2.62 27.82 15.79
CA GLY A 277 1.46 28.55 15.27
C GLY A 277 0.18 28.22 16.03
N SER A 278 -0.86 29.03 15.80
CA SER A 278 -2.17 28.87 16.44
C SER A 278 -2.85 27.53 16.13
N ASP A 279 -2.57 26.96 14.96
CA ASP A 279 -3.00 25.62 14.55
C ASP A 279 -2.29 24.48 15.31
N GLY A 280 -1.25 24.82 16.08
CA GLY A 280 -0.43 23.89 16.85
C GLY A 280 0.76 23.33 16.09
N ARG A 281 1.06 23.80 14.87
CA ARG A 281 2.24 23.34 14.12
C ARG A 281 3.47 24.18 14.45
N ARG A 282 4.65 23.58 14.31
CA ARG A 282 5.88 24.37 14.26
C ARG A 282 5.88 25.23 12.99
N LEU A 283 6.06 26.52 13.15
CA LEU A 283 6.25 27.46 12.05
C LEU A 283 7.63 27.21 11.42
N PRO A 284 7.76 27.34 10.09
CA PRO A 284 9.07 27.33 9.46
C PRO A 284 9.89 28.49 10.03
N GLN A 285 11.05 28.18 10.63
CA GLN A 285 12.02 29.19 10.97
C GLN A 285 12.57 29.73 9.65
N TYR A 286 12.16 30.93 9.26
CA TYR A 286 12.81 31.63 8.16
C TYR A 286 14.26 31.84 8.57
N THR A 287 15.17 31.11 7.93
CA THR A 287 16.58 31.39 8.06
C THR A 287 16.80 32.71 7.36
N THR A 288 16.87 33.80 8.10
CA THR A 288 17.45 35.04 7.60
C THR A 288 18.91 34.70 7.31
N ALA A 289 19.21 34.42 6.05
CA ALA A 289 20.60 34.35 5.60
C ALA A 289 21.18 35.75 5.81
N LEU A 290 22.09 35.86 6.79
CA LEU A 290 23.11 36.89 6.85
C LEU A 290 24.34 36.38 6.10
#